data_AF-R3WIA2-F1
#
_entry.id   AF-R3WIA2-F1
#
_cell.length_a   1.000
_cell.length_b   1.000
_cell.length_c   1.000
_cell.angle_alpha   90.00
_cell.angle_beta   90.00
_cell.angle_gamma   90.00
#
_symmetry.space_group_name_H-M   'P 1'
#
loop_
_entity.id
_entity.type
_entity.pdbx_description
1 polymer ?
#
loop_
_entity_poly.entity_id
_entity_poly.type
_entity_poly.pdbx_seq_one_letter_code
_entity_poly.pdbx_strand_id
1 'polypeptide(L)'
;MADIVQLQENGVKKYLKTHVNAVDGIEEKYVDKTSNETIDGIKTFVKTPLIGTQKVAVVEDTGWKTLPITGAASQPGSTTDNNYIPKYRVKNGILMLRGSVKIDAGKTGMFTTLASVVKPTWTRTAFKQPLMTADINASATIYAHESGELQLVSRTSGNQDVWLTGIQIPLS
;
A
#
# COMPACT_ATOMS: atom_id res chain seq x y z
N MET A 1 -62.21 17.20 -18.45
CA MET A 1 -61.58 15.97 -18.96
C MET A 1 -60.46 16.40 -19.89
N ALA A 2 -59.22 16.04 -19.61
CA ALA A 2 -58.10 16.39 -20.49
C ALA A 2 -57.92 15.29 -21.54
N ASP A 3 -58.10 15.65 -22.81
CA ASP A 3 -57.93 14.76 -23.94
C ASP A 3 -56.42 14.55 -24.18
N ILE A 4 -55.96 13.30 -24.10
CA ILE A 4 -54.57 12.95 -24.43
C ILE A 4 -54.50 12.82 -25.95
N VAL A 5 -54.05 13.87 -26.63
CA VAL A 5 -53.86 13.86 -28.09
C VAL A 5 -52.63 13.02 -28.43
N GLN A 6 -52.82 11.87 -29.08
CA GLN A 6 -51.73 11.09 -29.67
C GLN A 6 -51.27 11.76 -30.97
N LEU A 7 -49.99 12.14 -31.06
CA LEU A 7 -49.43 12.71 -32.27
C LEU A 7 -49.30 11.64 -33.36
N GLN A 8 -49.99 11.85 -34.48
CA GLN A 8 -49.88 11.04 -35.69
C GLN A 8 -49.29 11.91 -36.80
N GLU A 9 -48.25 11.41 -37.47
CA GLU A 9 -47.72 11.99 -38.70
C GLU A 9 -47.91 10.95 -39.80
N ASN A 10 -48.69 11.29 -40.83
CA ASN A 10 -49.04 10.38 -41.94
C ASN A 10 -49.65 9.03 -41.50
N GLY A 11 -50.51 9.04 -40.47
CA GLY A 11 -51.32 7.86 -40.08
C GLY A 11 -50.58 6.77 -39.31
N VAL A 12 -49.30 6.96 -38.97
CA VAL A 12 -48.54 6.02 -38.14
C VAL A 12 -48.48 6.52 -36.70
N LYS A 13 -48.91 5.68 -35.75
CA LYS A 13 -48.80 5.95 -34.31
C LYS A 13 -47.31 6.07 -33.94
N LYS A 14 -46.82 7.27 -33.68
CA LYS A 14 -45.53 7.47 -33.03
C LYS A 14 -45.73 7.18 -31.54
N TYR A 15 -45.27 6.00 -31.09
CA TYR A 15 -44.93 5.85 -29.68
C TYR A 15 -43.86 6.89 -29.38
N LEU A 16 -44.04 7.68 -28.32
CA LEU A 16 -42.97 8.52 -27.80
C LEU A 16 -41.78 7.60 -27.53
N LYS A 17 -40.79 7.59 -28.44
CA LYS A 17 -39.45 7.18 -28.09
C LYS A 17 -39.05 8.14 -26.98
N THR A 18 -39.09 7.66 -25.73
CA THR A 18 -38.52 8.36 -24.59
C THR A 18 -37.12 8.78 -24.98
N HIS A 19 -36.95 10.08 -25.22
CA HIS A 19 -35.69 10.69 -25.53
C HIS A 19 -34.80 10.52 -24.30
N VAL A 20 -33.88 9.55 -24.34
CA VAL A 20 -32.81 9.49 -23.34
C VAL A 20 -31.78 10.60 -23.59
N ASN A 21 -31.80 11.24 -24.77
CA ASN A 21 -30.77 12.19 -25.21
C ASN A 21 -31.31 13.57 -25.67
N ALA A 22 -32.50 14.01 -25.25
CA ALA A 22 -33.05 15.30 -25.71
C ALA A 22 -33.55 16.20 -24.58
N VAL A 23 -32.73 16.37 -23.53
CA VAL A 23 -32.80 17.62 -22.76
C VAL A 23 -31.75 18.55 -23.35
N ASP A 24 -32.18 19.46 -24.22
CA ASP A 24 -31.34 20.54 -24.72
C ASP A 24 -30.78 21.33 -23.51
N GLY A 25 -29.46 21.44 -23.43
CA GLY A 25 -28.76 22.24 -22.42
C GLY A 25 -28.09 21.46 -21.28
N ILE A 26 -28.15 20.13 -21.26
CA ILE A 26 -27.42 19.30 -20.29
C ILE A 26 -26.25 18.61 -21.01
N GLU A 27 -25.04 19.15 -20.85
CA GLU A 27 -23.77 18.49 -21.28
C GLU A 27 -23.38 17.31 -20.36
N GLU A 28 -24.33 16.70 -19.66
CA GLU A 28 -24.05 15.60 -18.73
C GLU A 28 -24.18 14.26 -19.46
N LYS A 29 -23.03 13.69 -19.81
CA LYS A 29 -22.94 12.28 -20.17
C LYS A 29 -22.91 11.45 -18.89
N TYR A 30 -23.95 10.68 -18.64
CA TYR A 30 -23.98 9.72 -17.54
C TYR A 30 -23.11 8.50 -17.85
N VAL A 31 -22.50 7.93 -16.81
CA VAL A 31 -21.79 6.65 -16.87
C VAL A 31 -22.81 5.52 -16.66
N ASP A 32 -22.84 4.55 -17.57
CA ASP A 32 -23.72 3.39 -17.49
C ASP A 32 -23.18 2.33 -16.49
N LYS A 33 -24.06 1.44 -16.02
CA LYS A 33 -23.69 0.37 -15.06
C LYS A 33 -23.13 -0.89 -15.73
N THR A 34 -23.26 -1.03 -17.05
CA THR A 34 -23.14 -2.31 -17.76
C THR A 34 -22.31 -2.25 -19.03
N SER A 35 -22.24 -1.10 -19.70
CA SER A 35 -21.47 -0.95 -20.93
C SER A 35 -19.98 -0.73 -20.65
N ASN A 36 -19.15 -1.07 -21.64
CA ASN A 36 -17.74 -0.67 -21.65
C ASN A 36 -17.67 0.80 -22.10
N GLU A 37 -17.13 1.67 -21.26
CA GLU A 37 -17.07 3.12 -21.51
C GLU A 37 -15.70 3.70 -21.15
N THR A 38 -15.27 4.72 -21.90
CA THR A 38 -14.15 5.59 -21.52
C THR A 38 -14.68 6.76 -20.69
N ILE A 39 -14.05 7.01 -19.54
CA ILE A 39 -14.45 8.06 -18.61
C ILE A 39 -13.26 8.99 -18.37
N ASP A 40 -13.35 10.23 -18.84
CA ASP A 40 -12.28 11.23 -18.70
C ASP A 40 -12.45 12.14 -17.47
N GLY A 41 -11.36 12.79 -17.06
CA GLY A 41 -11.31 13.76 -15.96
C GLY A 41 -11.11 13.16 -14.55
N ILE A 42 -10.89 14.03 -13.57
CA ILE A 42 -10.66 13.61 -12.16
C ILE A 42 -11.98 13.15 -11.53
N LYS A 43 -11.97 11.95 -10.93
CA LYS A 43 -13.12 11.40 -10.21
C LYS A 43 -12.80 11.28 -8.72
N THR A 44 -13.63 11.87 -7.88
CA THR A 44 -13.51 11.80 -6.42
C THR A 44 -14.58 10.88 -5.87
N PHE A 45 -14.18 9.84 -5.13
CA PHE A 45 -15.09 8.89 -4.50
C PHE A 45 -15.14 9.14 -3.00
N VAL A 46 -16.35 9.31 -2.45
CA VAL A 46 -16.55 9.54 -1.00
C VAL A 46 -16.28 8.28 -0.16
N LYS A 47 -16.31 7.10 -0.80
CA LYS A 47 -16.02 5.80 -0.18
C LYS A 47 -15.02 5.03 -1.04
N THR A 48 -14.31 4.07 -0.44
CA THR A 48 -13.37 3.19 -1.16
C THR A 48 -14.11 2.37 -2.24
N PRO A 49 -13.76 2.49 -3.53
CA PRO A 49 -14.38 1.71 -4.58
C PRO A 49 -13.97 0.23 -4.51
N LEU A 50 -14.81 -0.64 -5.08
CA LEU A 50 -14.52 -2.07 -5.27
C LEU A 50 -14.34 -2.37 -6.75
N ILE A 51 -13.43 -3.27 -7.09
CA ILE A 51 -13.37 -3.94 -8.40
C ILE A 51 -13.81 -5.38 -8.17
N GLY A 52 -15.00 -5.73 -8.64
CA GLY A 52 -15.68 -6.97 -8.26
C GLY A 52 -15.96 -7.00 -6.75
N THR A 53 -15.37 -7.95 -6.04
CA THR A 53 -15.47 -8.07 -4.57
C THR A 53 -14.25 -7.50 -3.82
N GLN A 54 -13.23 -7.03 -4.54
CA GLN A 54 -11.98 -6.57 -3.95
C GLN A 54 -11.98 -5.06 -3.74
N LYS A 55 -11.56 -4.60 -2.57
CA LYS A 55 -11.33 -3.17 -2.32
C LYS A 55 -10.17 -2.67 -3.17
N VAL A 56 -10.37 -1.58 -3.90
CA VAL A 56 -9.27 -0.90 -4.57
C VAL A 56 -8.36 -0.33 -3.48
N ALA A 57 -7.15 -0.86 -3.39
CA ALA A 57 -6.14 -0.37 -2.48
C ALA A 57 -5.65 1.01 -2.96
N VAL A 58 -6.35 2.07 -2.58
CA VAL A 58 -5.79 3.42 -2.58
C VAL A 58 -4.97 3.54 -1.31
N VAL A 59 -3.80 2.90 -1.29
CA VAL A 59 -2.80 3.21 -0.28
C VAL A 59 -1.84 4.20 -0.91
N GLU A 60 -2.16 5.47 -0.73
CA GLU A 60 -1.32 6.60 -1.09
C GLU A 60 0.11 6.37 -0.57
N ASP A 61 1.10 6.82 -1.35
CA ASP A 61 2.50 6.81 -0.91
C ASP A 61 2.59 7.56 0.42
N THR A 62 2.81 6.85 1.53
CA THR A 62 2.74 7.43 2.87
C THR A 62 3.85 8.43 3.16
N GLY A 63 4.75 8.64 2.18
CA GLY A 63 6.05 9.24 2.40
C GLY A 63 6.92 8.35 3.28
N TRP A 64 8.19 8.73 3.39
CA TRP A 64 9.13 8.07 4.29
C TRP A 64 8.91 8.53 5.73
N LYS A 65 8.52 7.58 6.59
CA LYS A 65 8.37 7.76 8.04
C LYS A 65 9.52 7.07 8.76
N THR A 66 9.93 7.59 9.92
CA THR A 66 10.96 6.96 10.75
C THR A 66 10.44 5.65 11.33
N LEU A 67 11.23 4.59 11.22
CA LEU A 67 10.91 3.29 11.81
C LEU A 67 11.07 3.36 13.33
N PRO A 68 10.06 2.98 14.13
CA PRO A 68 10.14 3.07 15.59
C PRO A 68 11.06 1.97 16.12
N ILE A 69 12.30 2.32 16.41
CA ILE A 69 13.27 1.37 16.97
C ILE A 69 13.03 1.25 18.48
N THR A 70 12.72 0.04 18.94
CA THR A 70 12.47 -0.25 20.36
C THR A 70 13.69 -0.94 20.96
N GLY A 71 14.53 -0.17 21.65
CA GLY A 71 15.63 -0.71 22.46
C GLY A 71 15.15 -1.06 23.86
N ALA A 72 14.83 -2.32 24.12
CA ALA A 72 14.71 -2.85 25.49
C ALA A 72 15.86 -3.81 25.75
N ALA A 73 16.35 -3.86 27.00
CA ALA A 73 17.60 -4.49 27.47
C ALA A 73 17.79 -6.01 27.18
N SER A 74 16.90 -6.65 26.41
CA SER A 74 17.01 -8.03 25.91
C SER A 74 16.89 -8.13 24.38
N GLN A 75 16.79 -6.99 23.70
CA GLN A 75 16.84 -6.79 22.25
C GLN A 75 18.30 -6.46 21.87
N PRO A 76 18.74 -6.63 20.61
CA PRO A 76 19.95 -5.98 20.14
C PRO A 76 19.90 -4.48 20.50
N GLY A 77 20.97 -3.94 21.11
CA GLY A 77 21.06 -2.54 21.53
C GLY A 77 21.00 -1.60 20.33
N SER A 78 19.77 -1.37 19.90
CA SER A 78 19.48 -0.91 18.57
C SER A 78 19.48 0.60 18.56
N THR A 79 20.64 1.18 18.27
CA THR A 79 20.76 2.63 18.07
C THR A 79 20.55 2.97 16.59
N THR A 80 20.13 4.19 16.31
CA THR A 80 20.07 4.73 14.95
C THR A 80 21.41 5.37 14.63
N ASP A 81 22.00 5.05 13.48
CA ASP A 81 23.04 5.92 12.92
C ASP A 81 22.38 7.23 12.43
N ASN A 82 22.91 8.38 12.84
CA ASN A 82 22.39 9.68 12.39
C ASN A 82 22.51 9.86 10.86
N ASN A 83 23.42 9.14 10.21
CA ASN A 83 23.60 9.18 8.75
C ASN A 83 22.59 8.31 8.00
N TYR A 84 22.05 7.27 8.64
CA TYR A 84 21.23 6.24 7.99
C TYR A 84 19.98 5.87 8.80
N ILE A 85 19.24 6.90 9.24
CA ILE A 85 18.00 6.72 10.03
C ILE A 85 17.06 5.72 9.34
N PRO A 86 16.69 4.62 10.03
CA PRO A 86 15.82 3.61 9.46
C PRO A 86 14.42 4.19 9.23
N LYS A 87 13.89 3.94 8.04
CA LYS A 87 12.61 4.50 7.59
C LYS A 87 11.78 3.43 6.88
N TYR A 88 10.47 3.65 6.90
CA TYR A 88 9.51 2.87 6.15
C TYR A 88 8.61 3.77 5.30
N ARG A 89 8.07 3.23 4.22
CA ARG A 89 6.94 3.82 3.50
C ARG A 89 6.02 2.72 3.02
N VAL A 90 4.75 3.01 2.86
CA VAL A 90 3.83 2.15 2.11
C VAL A 90 3.53 2.82 0.79
N LYS A 91 3.69 2.08 -0.30
CA LYS A 91 3.38 2.54 -1.65
C LYS A 91 2.78 1.38 -2.43
N ASN A 92 1.60 1.57 -3.00
CA ASN A 92 0.91 0.56 -3.81
C ASN A 92 0.73 -0.77 -3.06
N GLY A 93 0.38 -0.72 -1.77
CA GLY A 93 0.21 -1.92 -0.94
C GLY A 93 1.50 -2.65 -0.55
N ILE A 94 2.67 -2.07 -0.84
CA ILE A 94 3.98 -2.62 -0.48
C ILE A 94 4.61 -1.75 0.59
N LEU A 95 4.93 -2.36 1.73
CA LEU A 95 5.81 -1.78 2.75
C LEU A 95 7.26 -1.89 2.27
N MET A 96 7.93 -0.74 2.17
CA MET A 96 9.34 -0.64 1.79
C MET A 96 10.15 -0.14 2.96
N LEU A 97 11.29 -0.76 3.24
CA LEU A 97 12.22 -0.33 4.28
C LEU A 97 13.51 0.25 3.68
N ARG A 98 14.17 1.14 4.43
CA ARG A 98 15.50 1.67 4.11
C ARG A 98 16.24 2.14 5.35
N GLY A 99 17.51 2.48 5.16
CA GLY A 99 18.42 2.93 6.23
C GLY A 99 19.13 1.75 6.88
N SER A 100 19.73 1.98 8.04
CA SER A 100 20.41 0.95 8.82
C SER A 100 19.89 0.91 10.26
N VAL A 101 20.04 -0.26 10.87
CA VAL A 101 19.80 -0.47 12.30
C VAL A 101 21.11 -0.92 12.91
N LYS A 102 21.57 -0.23 13.96
CA LYS A 102 22.76 -0.68 14.67
C LYS A 102 22.41 -1.88 15.54
N ILE A 103 23.22 -2.93 15.57
CA ILE A 103 22.95 -4.12 16.38
C ILE A 103 24.23 -4.56 17.07
N ASP A 104 24.27 -4.34 18.39
CA ASP A 104 25.35 -4.76 19.29
C ASP A 104 25.88 -6.15 18.98
N ALA A 105 27.20 -6.30 18.98
CA ALA A 105 27.93 -7.54 18.79
C ALA A 105 27.32 -8.74 19.54
N GLY A 106 27.21 -9.89 18.86
CA GLY A 106 26.65 -11.13 19.42
C GLY A 106 25.14 -11.12 19.75
N LYS A 107 24.42 -9.99 19.65
CA LYS A 107 22.97 -9.94 19.87
C LYS A 107 22.16 -10.28 18.62
N THR A 108 21.05 -10.97 18.83
CA THR A 108 19.95 -11.23 17.88
C THR A 108 18.63 -11.01 18.63
N GLY A 109 17.52 -10.89 17.90
CA GLY A 109 16.22 -10.63 18.50
C GLY A 109 15.40 -9.60 17.73
N MET A 110 14.20 -9.33 18.24
CA MET A 110 13.35 -8.25 17.73
C MET A 110 14.08 -6.91 17.89
N PHE A 111 13.92 -6.01 16.94
CA PHE A 111 14.49 -4.65 17.03
C PHE A 111 13.45 -3.54 16.79
N THR A 112 12.27 -3.90 16.29
CA THR A 112 11.15 -2.98 16.11
C THR A 112 9.85 -3.77 15.94
N THR A 113 8.74 -3.08 16.19
CA THR A 113 7.40 -3.51 15.83
C THR A 113 6.78 -2.47 14.90
N LEU A 114 6.34 -2.91 13.74
CA LEU A 114 5.62 -2.11 12.76
C LEU A 114 4.28 -1.61 13.34
N ALA A 115 3.90 -0.39 12.96
CA ALA A 115 2.60 0.16 13.31
C ALA A 115 1.46 -0.76 12.82
N SER A 116 0.35 -0.80 13.56
CA SER A 116 -0.81 -1.68 13.26
C SER A 116 -1.29 -1.59 11.81
N VAL A 117 -1.23 -0.39 11.22
CA VAL A 117 -1.66 -0.11 9.85
C VAL A 117 -0.74 -0.64 8.75
N VAL A 118 0.48 -1.10 9.09
CA VAL A 118 1.47 -1.61 8.11
C VAL A 118 1.95 -3.02 8.45
N LYS A 119 1.17 -3.78 9.23
CA LYS A 119 1.49 -5.18 9.56
C LYS A 119 1.22 -6.08 8.36
N PRO A 120 2.13 -7.02 8.04
CA PRO A 120 1.89 -8.00 7.00
C PRO A 120 0.79 -8.99 7.41
N THR A 121 0.09 -9.55 6.42
CA THR A 121 -1.00 -10.54 6.60
C THR A 121 -0.50 -11.98 6.65
N TRP A 122 0.77 -12.24 6.33
CA TRP A 122 1.34 -13.59 6.35
C TRP A 122 2.18 -13.84 7.59
N THR A 123 2.23 -15.12 7.98
CA THR A 123 2.80 -15.58 9.24
C THR A 123 4.27 -15.19 9.41
N ARG A 124 5.12 -15.38 8.38
CA ARG A 124 6.56 -15.06 8.45
C ARG A 124 7.25 -14.99 7.09
N THR A 125 8.15 -14.02 6.89
CA THR A 125 9.01 -13.94 5.69
C THR A 125 10.44 -13.56 6.06
N ALA A 126 11.42 -14.17 5.38
CA ALA A 126 12.84 -13.97 5.61
C ALA A 126 13.49 -13.08 4.55
N PHE A 127 14.35 -12.15 4.98
CA PHE A 127 15.11 -11.25 4.14
C PHE A 127 16.58 -11.36 4.48
N LYS A 128 17.41 -11.69 3.49
CA LYS A 128 18.87 -11.64 3.63
C LYS A 128 19.35 -10.24 3.28
N GLN A 129 20.08 -9.59 4.17
CA GLN A 129 20.53 -8.21 4.02
C GLN A 129 22.04 -8.10 4.20
N PRO A 130 22.71 -7.18 3.50
CA PRO A 130 24.13 -6.93 3.69
C PRO A 130 24.40 -6.25 5.05
N LEU A 131 25.58 -6.49 5.60
CA LEU A 131 26.11 -5.80 6.78
C LEU A 131 27.13 -4.75 6.36
N MET A 132 27.22 -3.63 7.09
CA MET A 132 28.32 -2.69 6.93
C MET A 132 29.53 -3.14 7.75
N THR A 133 30.43 -3.89 7.11
CA THR A 133 31.67 -4.40 7.72
C THR A 133 32.77 -4.50 6.65
N ALA A 134 34.02 -4.68 7.09
CA ALA A 134 35.15 -4.97 6.21
C ALA A 134 35.03 -6.33 5.50
N ASP A 135 34.17 -7.22 6.00
CA ASP A 135 33.91 -8.54 5.42
C ASP A 135 32.95 -8.46 4.24
N ILE A 136 33.46 -8.65 3.01
CA ILE A 136 32.68 -8.53 1.76
C ILE A 136 31.51 -9.53 1.61
N ASN A 137 31.45 -10.56 2.47
CA ASN A 137 30.41 -11.60 2.43
C ASN A 137 29.47 -11.56 3.65
N ALA A 138 29.57 -10.51 4.47
CA ALA A 138 28.79 -10.42 5.67
C ALA A 138 27.33 -10.07 5.38
N SER A 139 26.45 -10.86 5.98
CA SER A 139 25.00 -10.74 5.83
C SER A 139 24.28 -11.02 7.13
N ALA A 140 23.09 -10.45 7.25
CA ALA A 140 22.12 -10.71 8.29
C ALA A 140 20.85 -11.30 7.69
N THR A 141 20.15 -12.11 8.48
CA THR A 141 18.79 -12.56 8.15
C THR A 141 17.80 -11.87 9.07
N ILE A 142 16.86 -11.14 8.47
CA ILE A 142 15.75 -10.48 9.16
C ILE A 142 14.46 -11.21 8.85
N TYR A 143 13.66 -11.51 9.86
CA TYR A 143 12.30 -12.00 9.71
C TYR A 143 11.31 -10.87 9.93
N ALA A 144 10.29 -10.80 9.09
CA ALA A 144 9.06 -10.05 9.34
C ALA A 144 7.96 -11.04 9.74
N HIS A 145 7.24 -10.74 10.81
CA HIS A 145 6.15 -11.56 11.34
C HIS A 145 4.79 -10.86 11.17
N GLU A 146 3.71 -11.63 11.14
CA GLU A 146 2.31 -11.11 11.08
C GLU A 146 1.99 -10.16 12.26
N SER A 147 2.65 -10.36 13.41
CA SER A 147 2.58 -9.49 14.57
C SER A 147 3.08 -8.06 14.29
N GLY A 148 3.76 -7.85 13.15
CA GLY A 148 4.45 -6.62 12.79
C GLY A 148 5.89 -6.58 13.29
N GLU A 149 6.36 -7.61 13.98
CA GLU A 149 7.71 -7.63 14.54
C GLU A 149 8.75 -7.83 13.43
N LEU A 150 9.82 -7.04 13.46
CA LEU A 150 11.02 -7.30 12.67
C LEU A 150 12.13 -7.81 13.60
N GLN A 151 12.66 -8.98 13.24
CA GLN A 151 13.59 -9.73 14.07
C GLN A 151 14.88 -10.04 13.32
N LEU A 152 16.02 -9.69 13.91
CA LEU A 152 17.31 -10.22 13.49
C LEU A 152 17.44 -11.66 13.99
N VAL A 153 17.63 -12.62 13.09
CA VAL A 153 17.70 -14.06 13.43
C VAL A 153 19.13 -14.59 13.37
N SER A 154 19.90 -14.17 12.37
CA SER A 154 21.29 -14.60 12.22
C SER A 154 22.14 -13.53 11.55
N ARG A 155 23.46 -13.62 11.76
CA ARG A 155 24.46 -12.80 11.08
C ARG A 155 25.83 -13.48 11.05
N THR A 156 26.70 -13.00 10.18
CA THR A 156 28.02 -13.62 9.92
C THR A 156 29.21 -12.99 10.65
N SER A 157 29.12 -11.76 11.22
CA SER A 157 30.23 -11.18 12.01
C SER A 157 29.83 -10.03 12.99
N GLY A 158 30.83 -9.39 13.61
CA GLY A 158 30.82 -8.88 14.98
C GLY A 158 30.39 -7.42 15.31
N ASN A 159 30.04 -6.53 14.38
CA ASN A 159 29.32 -5.23 14.59
C ASN A 159 29.29 -4.43 13.24
N GLN A 160 28.50 -3.38 12.94
CA GLN A 160 27.57 -2.53 13.72
C GLN A 160 26.20 -2.35 13.04
N ASP A 161 26.06 -2.40 11.71
CA ASP A 161 24.85 -1.91 11.01
C ASP A 161 24.24 -2.95 10.05
N VAL A 162 22.95 -3.21 10.20
CA VAL A 162 22.16 -4.01 9.26
C VAL A 162 21.40 -3.10 8.31
N TRP A 163 21.64 -3.22 7.00
CA TRP A 163 20.88 -2.47 6.00
C TRP A 163 19.46 -3.03 5.86
N LEU A 164 18.48 -2.13 5.77
CA LEU A 164 17.09 -2.48 5.50
C LEU A 164 16.68 -2.16 4.05
N THR A 165 17.55 -1.47 3.31
CA THR A 165 17.26 -1.00 1.96
C THR A 165 17.05 -2.17 1.02
N GLY A 166 15.91 -2.17 0.33
CA GLY A 166 15.54 -3.22 -0.62
C GLY A 166 14.58 -4.27 -0.05
N ILE A 167 14.31 -4.25 1.25
CA ILE A 167 13.21 -5.05 1.83
C ILE A 167 11.88 -4.48 1.33
N GLN A 168 11.08 -5.33 0.71
CA GLN A 168 9.73 -5.06 0.25
C GLN A 168 8.80 -6.16 0.78
N ILE A 169 7.77 -5.75 1.50
CA ILE A 169 6.80 -6.63 2.14
C ILE A 169 5.42 -6.23 1.61
N PRO A 170 4.79 -7.01 0.73
CA PRO A 170 3.41 -6.73 0.37
C PRO A 170 2.48 -6.92 1.59
N LEU A 171 1.41 -6.14 1.67
CA LEU A 171 0.53 -6.08 2.84
C LEU A 171 -0.79 -6.85 2.66
N SER A 172 -0.96 -7.53 1.52
CA SER A 172 -2.16 -8.28 1.13
C SER A 172 -1.81 -9.69 0.71
#